data_AF-A0A957ZCU2-F1
#
_entry.id   AF-A0A957ZCU2-F1
#
_cell.length_a   1.000
_cell.length_b   1.000
_cell.length_c   1.000
_cell.angle_alpha   90.00
_cell.angle_beta   90.00
_cell.angle_gamma   90.00
#
_symmetry.space_group_name_H-M   'P 1'
#
loop_
_entity.id
_entity.type
_entity.pdbx_description
1 polymer ?
#
loop_
_entity_poly.entity_id
_entity_poly.type
_entity_poly.pdbx_seq_one_letter_code
_entity_poly.pdbx_strand_id
1 'polypeptide(L)'
;MAIEFDQQIFNPLEIVEENDEEPPLMQRDTAMLVLHQGLQSPRKWPLSRNRPIVIGRSDTCDVVLADRQVSRFHARISWDGQQYVIEDLGSKNGTHVNGESPQGAIPLADGDEFQIGIRFKLAFVDDGATAPLALETEKGLSLDKGSRTLHIGKKVVSPPLSLPQYLLLELLWDADGRIVTRDEIVNVVWSADNFEGISEQAIDALVRRLRERIAEIDAKTDYIITVRGHGFRLINCT
;
A
#
# COMPACT_ATOMS: atom_id res chain seq x y z
N MET A 1 -31.24 -78.72 -1.69
CA MET A 1 -30.47 -77.87 -0.77
C MET A 1 -29.40 -77.21 -1.65
N ALA A 2 -29.75 -76.12 -2.35
CA ALA A 2 -29.62 -74.74 -1.87
C ALA A 2 -28.11 -74.41 -1.68
N ILE A 3 -27.45 -73.44 -2.33
CA ILE A 3 -27.87 -72.23 -3.07
C ILE A 3 -26.72 -71.87 -4.05
N GLU A 4 -27.07 -71.32 -5.21
CA GLU A 4 -26.19 -70.64 -6.20
C GLU A 4 -25.39 -69.50 -5.57
N PHE A 5 -24.19 -69.20 -6.07
CA PHE A 5 -23.64 -67.83 -6.03
C PHE A 5 -22.83 -67.53 -7.30
N ASP A 6 -23.59 -66.98 -8.23
CA ASP A 6 -23.33 -65.93 -9.22
C ASP A 6 -21.91 -65.64 -9.74
N GLN A 7 -21.80 -65.72 -11.07
CA GLN A 7 -20.70 -65.22 -11.89
C GLN A 7 -21.13 -63.91 -12.56
N GLN A 8 -20.65 -62.77 -12.04
CA GLN A 8 -20.58 -61.45 -12.69
C GLN A 8 -19.97 -60.52 -11.60
N ILE A 9 -18.95 -59.69 -11.75
CA ILE A 9 -18.46 -58.83 -12.83
C ILE A 9 -17.02 -58.44 -12.45
N PHE A 10 -16.05 -58.52 -13.37
CA PHE A 10 -14.89 -57.63 -13.34
C PHE A 10 -14.66 -57.17 -14.77
N ASN A 11 -15.31 -56.07 -15.13
CA ASN A 11 -15.12 -55.39 -16.41
C ASN A 11 -13.80 -54.61 -16.34
N PRO A 12 -12.86 -54.80 -17.28
CA PRO A 12 -11.62 -54.04 -17.34
C PRO A 12 -11.87 -52.69 -18.04
N LEU A 13 -11.26 -51.63 -17.53
CA LEU A 13 -11.20 -50.28 -18.12
C LEU A 13 -12.51 -49.48 -18.10
N GLU A 14 -12.80 -48.83 -16.97
CA GLU A 14 -13.37 -47.48 -17.00
C GLU A 14 -12.29 -46.52 -16.50
N ILE A 15 -11.82 -45.70 -17.45
CA ILE A 15 -10.93 -44.57 -17.23
C ILE A 15 -11.75 -43.59 -16.39
N VAL A 16 -11.49 -43.53 -15.10
CA VAL A 16 -11.90 -42.38 -14.30
C VAL A 16 -11.00 -41.24 -14.75
N GLU A 17 -11.56 -40.33 -15.53
CA GLU A 17 -10.98 -39.00 -15.72
C GLU A 17 -10.82 -38.40 -14.32
N GLU A 18 -9.57 -38.36 -13.84
CA GLU A 18 -9.20 -37.49 -12.73
C GLU A 18 -9.55 -36.08 -13.20
N ASN A 19 -10.71 -35.59 -12.77
CA ASN A 19 -11.01 -34.17 -12.82
C ASN A 19 -9.96 -33.48 -11.95
N ASP A 20 -8.89 -33.01 -12.60
CA ASP A 20 -8.03 -31.94 -12.14
C ASP A 20 -8.86 -30.63 -12.08
N GLU A 21 -9.94 -30.64 -11.31
CA GLU A 21 -10.51 -29.39 -10.81
C GLU A 21 -9.47 -28.82 -9.84
N GLU A 22 -8.54 -28.04 -10.39
CA GLU A 22 -7.78 -27.07 -9.62
C GLU A 22 -8.77 -26.42 -8.64
N PRO A 23 -8.51 -26.46 -7.32
CA PRO A 23 -9.43 -25.86 -6.37
C PRO A 23 -9.70 -24.43 -6.82
N PRO A 24 -10.98 -23.99 -6.86
CA PRO A 24 -11.32 -22.69 -7.42
C PRO A 24 -10.40 -21.68 -6.75
N LEU A 25 -9.62 -20.98 -7.57
CA LEU A 25 -8.74 -19.90 -7.13
C LEU A 25 -9.57 -19.05 -6.18
N MET A 26 -9.35 -19.19 -4.87
CA MET A 26 -10.01 -18.36 -3.88
C MET A 26 -9.62 -16.95 -4.28
N GLN A 27 -10.58 -16.23 -4.86
CA GLN A 27 -10.43 -14.86 -5.29
C GLN A 27 -9.97 -14.11 -4.04
N ARG A 28 -8.68 -13.76 -4.00
CA ARG A 28 -8.05 -13.13 -2.83
C ARG A 28 -8.46 -11.65 -2.80
N ASP A 29 -9.75 -11.40 -2.58
CA ASP A 29 -10.29 -10.10 -2.18
C ASP A 29 -9.85 -9.83 -0.72
N THR A 30 -8.55 -9.68 -0.51
CA THR A 30 -7.98 -9.54 0.83
C THR A 30 -7.71 -8.08 1.11
N ALA A 31 -8.76 -7.33 1.46
CA ALA A 31 -8.56 -6.01 2.03
C ALA A 31 -7.69 -6.12 3.30
N MET A 32 -6.80 -5.18 3.51
CA MET A 32 -5.85 -5.15 4.60
C MET A 32 -5.86 -3.80 5.30
N LEU A 33 -5.59 -3.85 6.59
CA LEU A 33 -5.22 -2.72 7.39
C LEU A 33 -3.72 -2.73 7.63
N VAL A 34 -3.02 -1.64 7.32
CA VAL A 34 -1.57 -1.51 7.47
C VAL A 34 -1.24 -0.39 8.45
N LEU A 35 -0.44 -0.65 9.49
CA LEU A 35 0.06 0.39 10.39
C LEU A 35 1.37 0.98 9.85
N HIS A 36 1.36 2.27 9.49
CA HIS A 36 2.52 2.99 8.97
C HIS A 36 3.35 3.66 10.08
N GLN A 37 2.69 4.22 11.10
CA GLN A 37 3.36 4.93 12.20
C GLN A 37 2.79 4.53 13.56
N GLY A 38 3.66 4.35 14.56
CA GLY A 38 3.27 4.10 15.97
C GLY A 38 3.81 2.82 16.60
N LEU A 39 4.42 1.91 15.84
CA LEU A 39 5.16 0.73 16.33
C LEU A 39 6.56 0.64 15.68
N GLN A 40 7.43 -0.20 16.24
CA GLN A 40 8.79 -0.43 15.71
C GLN A 40 8.84 -1.22 14.39
N SER A 41 7.73 -1.82 13.97
CA SER A 41 7.65 -2.58 12.70
C SER A 41 6.24 -2.45 12.11
N PRO A 42 6.11 -2.34 10.77
CA PRO A 42 4.81 -2.29 10.13
C PRO A 42 4.04 -3.58 10.40
N ARG A 43 2.78 -3.45 10.81
CA ARG A 43 1.87 -4.58 11.06
C ARG A 43 0.72 -4.52 10.07
N LYS A 44 0.27 -5.70 9.63
CA LYS A 44 -0.83 -5.86 8.69
C LYS A 44 -1.90 -6.76 9.29
N TRP A 45 -3.16 -6.41 9.10
CA TRP A 45 -4.30 -7.23 9.50
C TRP A 45 -5.23 -7.43 8.30
N PRO A 46 -5.57 -8.67 7.93
CA PRO A 46 -6.57 -8.91 6.90
C PRO A 46 -7.95 -8.50 7.42
N LEU A 47 -8.76 -7.94 6.52
CA LEU A 47 -10.15 -7.58 6.76
C LEU A 47 -11.05 -8.63 6.13
N SER A 48 -12.12 -8.97 6.83
CA SER A 48 -13.12 -9.93 6.36
C SER A 48 -14.46 -9.23 6.16
N ARG A 49 -15.14 -9.50 5.03
CA ARG A 49 -16.47 -8.95 4.75
C ARG A 49 -17.56 -9.49 5.70
N ASN A 50 -17.30 -10.59 6.41
CA ASN A 50 -18.26 -11.27 7.27
C ASN A 50 -18.14 -10.94 8.76
N ARG A 51 -17.11 -10.19 9.17
CA ARG A 51 -16.83 -9.91 10.58
C ARG A 51 -16.22 -8.52 10.75
N PRO A 52 -16.77 -7.67 11.64
CA PRO A 52 -16.13 -6.42 11.97
C PRO A 52 -14.82 -6.65 12.75
N ILE A 53 -13.84 -5.78 12.51
CA ILE A 53 -12.66 -5.70 13.36
C ILE A 53 -12.75 -4.48 14.27
N VAL A 54 -12.25 -4.62 15.50
CA VAL A 54 -12.20 -3.53 16.47
C VAL A 54 -10.75 -3.13 16.72
N ILE A 55 -10.50 -1.83 16.65
CA ILE A 55 -9.22 -1.20 16.94
C ILE A 55 -9.31 -0.55 18.32
N GLY A 56 -8.32 -0.79 19.18
CA GLY A 56 -8.29 -0.20 20.51
C GLY A 56 -7.08 -0.60 21.32
N ARG A 57 -6.96 -0.07 22.54
CA ARG A 57 -5.88 -0.46 23.47
C ARG A 57 -6.17 -1.71 24.28
N SER A 58 -7.42 -2.20 24.26
CA SER A 58 -7.79 -3.43 24.95
C SER A 58 -7.09 -4.61 24.28
N ASP A 59 -6.61 -5.57 25.06
CA ASP A 59 -6.05 -6.83 24.55
C ASP A 59 -7.10 -7.72 23.86
N THR A 60 -8.38 -7.45 24.12
CA THR A 60 -9.53 -8.10 23.47
C THR A 60 -9.85 -7.56 22.06
N CYS A 61 -9.17 -6.52 21.59
CA CYS A 61 -9.36 -5.96 20.25
C CYS A 61 -8.63 -6.79 19.19
N ASP A 62 -9.16 -6.83 17.96
CA ASP A 62 -8.49 -7.48 16.83
C ASP A 62 -7.18 -6.75 16.47
N VAL A 63 -7.20 -5.41 16.59
CA VAL A 63 -6.04 -4.54 16.38
C VAL A 63 -5.70 -3.84 17.69
N VAL A 64 -4.68 -4.35 18.37
CA VAL A 64 -4.25 -3.84 19.67
C VAL A 64 -3.19 -2.76 19.51
N LEU A 65 -3.57 -1.52 19.86
CA LEU A 65 -2.68 -0.37 19.96
C LEU A 65 -2.51 0.01 21.44
N ALA A 66 -1.52 -0.60 22.09
CA ALA A 66 -1.31 -0.52 23.55
C ALA A 66 -0.78 0.85 24.01
N ASP A 67 -1.60 1.89 23.87
CA ASP A 67 -1.27 3.28 24.23
C ASP A 67 -2.38 3.92 25.05
N ARG A 68 -2.00 4.77 26.02
CA ARG A 68 -2.95 5.45 26.91
C ARG A 68 -3.81 6.48 26.17
N GLN A 69 -3.34 6.98 25.02
CA GLN A 69 -4.04 7.90 24.14
C GLN A 69 -5.04 7.21 23.20
N VAL A 70 -5.09 5.87 23.21
CA VAL A 70 -6.08 5.09 22.49
C VAL A 70 -7.15 4.59 23.48
N SER A 71 -8.43 4.70 23.12
CA SER A 71 -9.55 4.18 23.92
C SER A 71 -9.56 2.65 23.95
N ARG A 72 -10.22 2.04 24.94
CA ARG A 72 -10.28 0.57 25.07
C ARG A 72 -10.85 -0.08 23.80
N PHE A 73 -11.96 0.48 23.32
CA PHE A 73 -12.54 0.25 22.01
C PHE A 73 -12.59 1.62 21.35
N HIS A 74 -11.82 1.83 20.29
CA HIS A 74 -11.59 3.15 19.71
C HIS A 74 -12.37 3.33 18.43
N ALA A 75 -12.15 2.43 17.47
CA ALA A 75 -12.81 2.45 16.18
C ALA A 75 -13.19 1.03 15.76
N ARG A 76 -14.15 0.93 14.87
CA ARG A 76 -14.59 -0.32 14.25
C ARG A 76 -14.51 -0.20 12.74
N ILE A 77 -14.01 -1.23 12.08
CA ILE A 77 -14.12 -1.39 10.64
C ILE A 77 -15.06 -2.55 10.36
N SER A 78 -16.03 -2.35 9.48
CA SER A 78 -17.03 -3.34 9.11
C SER A 78 -17.39 -3.25 7.63
N TRP A 79 -17.92 -4.33 7.07
CA TRP A 79 -18.54 -4.30 5.74
C TRP A 79 -20.01 -3.91 5.88
N ASP A 80 -20.47 -2.91 5.12
CA ASP A 80 -21.87 -2.44 5.14
C ASP A 80 -22.80 -3.20 4.17
N GLY A 81 -22.23 -4.13 3.39
CA GLY A 81 -22.90 -4.85 2.31
C GLY A 81 -22.34 -4.49 0.93
N GLN A 82 -21.72 -3.32 0.79
CA GLN A 82 -21.15 -2.82 -0.47
C GLN A 82 -19.67 -2.46 -0.35
N GLN A 83 -19.24 -1.92 0.79
CA GLN A 83 -17.88 -1.45 1.02
C GLN A 83 -17.48 -1.58 2.50
N TYR A 84 -16.19 -1.41 2.77
CA TYR A 84 -15.72 -1.26 4.14
C TYR A 84 -16.04 0.15 4.64
N VAL A 85 -16.45 0.25 5.89
CA VAL A 85 -16.71 1.50 6.60
C VAL A 85 -15.93 1.52 7.92
N ILE A 86 -15.47 2.69 8.34
CA ILE A 86 -14.88 2.94 9.66
C ILE A 86 -15.79 3.82 10.50
N GLU A 87 -15.91 3.49 11.78
CA GLU A 87 -16.72 4.22 12.76
C GLU A 87 -15.93 4.43 14.05
N ASP A 88 -15.94 5.65 14.59
CA ASP A 88 -15.44 5.96 15.93
C ASP A 88 -16.43 5.50 17.00
N LEU A 89 -15.95 4.76 18.01
CA LEU A 89 -16.78 4.17 19.07
C LEU A 89 -16.91 5.07 20.32
N GLY A 90 -16.90 6.40 20.14
CA GLY A 90 -16.91 7.36 21.23
C GLY A 90 -15.55 7.50 21.90
N SER A 91 -14.49 7.53 21.10
CA SER A 91 -13.13 7.57 21.58
C SER A 91 -12.78 8.94 22.18
N LYS A 92 -11.85 8.96 23.15
CA LYS A 92 -11.45 10.21 23.83
C LYS A 92 -10.76 11.22 22.90
N ASN A 93 -9.94 10.73 21.98
CA ASN A 93 -9.07 11.56 21.13
C ASN A 93 -9.52 11.59 19.66
N GLY A 94 -10.63 10.93 19.34
CA GLY A 94 -11.17 10.84 18.00
C GLY A 94 -10.41 9.91 17.06
N THR A 95 -11.14 9.43 16.06
CA THR A 95 -10.63 8.86 14.82
C THR A 95 -10.64 9.96 13.77
N HIS A 96 -9.56 10.07 12.97
CA HIS A 96 -9.51 11.03 11.86
C HIS A 96 -9.24 10.27 10.57
N VAL A 97 -9.98 10.53 9.51
CA VAL A 97 -9.78 9.91 8.19
C VAL A 97 -9.44 11.02 7.20
N ASN A 98 -8.32 10.92 6.49
CA ASN A 98 -7.81 11.95 5.57
C ASN A 98 -7.79 13.38 6.18
N GLY A 99 -7.56 13.49 7.49
CA GLY A 99 -7.49 14.76 8.23
C GLY A 99 -8.80 15.27 8.81
N GLU A 100 -9.94 14.62 8.55
CA GLU A 100 -11.25 15.01 9.08
C GLU A 100 -11.71 14.08 10.21
N SER A 101 -12.50 14.60 11.16
CA SER A 101 -13.14 13.79 12.21
C SER A 101 -14.56 13.41 11.78
N PRO A 102 -14.79 12.18 11.27
CA PRO A 102 -16.09 11.78 10.77
C PRO A 102 -17.17 11.71 11.86
N GLN A 103 -18.42 11.98 11.48
CA GLN A 103 -19.59 11.70 12.30
C GLN A 103 -20.23 10.37 11.85
N GLY A 104 -20.20 9.37 12.72
CA GLY A 104 -20.74 8.04 12.42
C GLY A 104 -19.82 7.19 11.53
N ALA A 105 -20.40 6.20 10.87
CA ALA A 105 -19.67 5.31 9.96
C ALA A 105 -19.43 6.00 8.60
N ILE A 106 -18.19 5.97 8.12
CA ILE A 106 -17.80 6.50 6.81
C ILE A 106 -17.14 5.42 5.94
N PRO A 107 -17.36 5.45 4.62
CA PRO A 107 -16.74 4.50 3.71
C PRO A 107 -15.22 4.66 3.65
N LEU A 108 -14.53 3.54 3.46
CA LEU A 108 -13.10 3.44 3.21
C LEU A 108 -12.86 3.07 1.75
N ALA A 109 -12.06 3.89 1.06
CA ALA A 109 -11.53 3.61 -0.26
C ALA A 109 -10.10 3.05 -0.17
N ASP A 110 -9.69 2.27 -1.17
CA ASP A 110 -8.31 1.80 -1.29
C ASP A 110 -7.32 2.97 -1.21
N GLY A 111 -6.32 2.83 -0.34
CA GLY A 111 -5.32 3.86 -0.07
C GLY A 111 -5.69 4.86 1.02
N ASP A 112 -6.91 4.83 1.57
CA ASP A 112 -7.32 5.77 2.62
C ASP A 112 -6.43 5.65 3.87
N GLU A 113 -5.94 6.80 4.34
CA GLU A 113 -5.21 6.89 5.58
C GLU A 113 -6.11 7.40 6.71
N PHE A 114 -5.96 6.79 7.88
CA PHE A 114 -6.65 7.22 9.07
C PHE A 114 -5.79 7.16 10.31
N GLN A 115 -6.06 8.10 11.21
CA GLN A 115 -5.36 8.28 12.46
C GLN A 115 -6.24 7.82 13.62
N ILE A 116 -5.66 6.97 14.47
CA ILE A 116 -6.26 6.49 15.72
C ILE A 116 -5.55 7.18 16.89
N GLY A 117 -6.32 7.95 17.68
CA GLY A 117 -5.74 8.81 18.71
C GLY A 117 -4.81 9.86 18.11
N ILE A 118 -3.64 10.08 18.73
CA ILE A 118 -2.75 11.20 18.36
C ILE A 118 -1.59 10.75 17.45
N ARG A 119 -1.26 9.46 17.42
CA ARG A 119 0.04 9.01 16.86
C ARG A 119 0.01 7.78 15.97
N PHE A 120 -1.10 7.06 15.90
CA PHE A 120 -1.16 5.85 15.09
C PHE A 120 -1.77 6.19 13.74
N LYS A 121 -0.97 6.08 12.67
CA LYS A 121 -1.46 6.22 11.29
C LYS A 121 -1.55 4.86 10.64
N LEU A 122 -2.73 4.54 10.13
CA LEU A 122 -3.04 3.31 9.44
C LEU A 122 -3.53 3.61 8.03
N ALA A 123 -3.35 2.67 7.11
CA ALA A 123 -3.89 2.72 5.76
C ALA A 123 -4.77 1.51 5.49
N PHE A 124 -5.85 1.73 4.75
CA PHE A 124 -6.70 0.69 4.19
C PHE A 124 -6.21 0.36 2.77
N VAL A 125 -6.07 -0.93 2.48
CA VAL A 125 -5.63 -1.43 1.16
C VAL A 125 -6.62 -2.48 0.69
N ASP A 126 -7.25 -2.33 -0.46
CA ASP A 126 -8.20 -3.30 -1.03
C ASP A 126 -7.91 -3.57 -2.51
N ASP A 127 -7.33 -4.74 -2.78
CA ASP A 127 -6.97 -5.23 -4.13
C ASP A 127 -8.20 -5.73 -4.93
N GLY A 128 -9.42 -5.70 -4.34
CA GLY A 128 -10.63 -6.31 -4.91
C GLY A 128 -11.77 -5.36 -5.29
N ALA A 129 -11.66 -4.05 -5.09
CA ALA A 129 -12.80 -3.15 -5.29
C ALA A 129 -12.92 -2.64 -6.73
N THR A 130 -13.94 -3.13 -7.45
CA THR A 130 -14.56 -2.36 -8.55
C THR A 130 -15.19 -1.11 -7.92
N ALA A 131 -14.43 -0.02 -7.88
CA ALA A 131 -14.76 1.20 -7.15
C ALA A 131 -16.11 1.83 -7.57
N PRO A 132 -16.96 2.30 -6.63
CA PRO A 132 -17.80 3.44 -6.92
C PRO A 132 -16.93 4.69 -7.02
N LEU A 133 -17.18 5.46 -8.08
CA LEU A 133 -16.51 6.71 -8.43
C LEU A 133 -16.28 7.68 -7.25
N ALA A 134 -15.04 8.16 -7.18
CA ALA A 134 -14.59 9.51 -6.81
C ALA A 134 -14.63 9.93 -5.33
N LEU A 135 -13.47 9.83 -4.68
CA LEU A 135 -12.83 10.99 -4.03
C LEU A 135 -11.37 11.09 -4.51
N GLU A 136 -10.91 12.32 -4.64
CA GLU A 136 -9.80 12.74 -5.49
C GLU A 136 -8.41 12.41 -4.91
N THR A 137 -7.85 11.22 -5.17
CA THR A 137 -6.38 11.01 -5.14
C THR A 137 -5.80 11.08 -6.56
N GLU A 138 -6.32 11.99 -7.37
CA GLU A 138 -6.00 12.08 -8.81
C GLU A 138 -4.73 12.89 -9.10
N LYS A 139 -4.03 13.40 -8.07
CA LYS A 139 -2.84 14.24 -8.25
C LYS A 139 -1.74 13.78 -7.30
N GLY A 140 -0.57 13.48 -7.87
CA GLY A 140 0.59 13.10 -7.08
C GLY A 140 1.39 11.97 -7.69
N LEU A 141 2.64 11.89 -7.26
CA LEU A 141 3.57 10.82 -7.54
C LEU A 141 3.31 9.67 -6.54
N SER A 142 3.34 8.42 -6.98
CA SER A 142 3.27 7.23 -6.13
C SER A 142 4.31 6.21 -6.58
N LEU A 143 4.96 5.55 -5.64
CA LEU A 143 6.04 4.61 -5.91
C LEU A 143 5.70 3.23 -5.34
N ASP A 144 5.58 2.22 -6.20
CA ASP A 144 5.48 0.83 -5.78
C ASP A 144 6.90 0.24 -5.63
N LYS A 145 7.25 -0.14 -4.40
CA LYS A 145 8.56 -0.74 -4.09
C LYS A 145 8.67 -2.21 -4.43
N GLY A 146 7.55 -2.93 -4.45
CA GLY A 146 7.51 -4.36 -4.77
C GLY A 146 7.69 -4.59 -6.27
N SER A 147 7.02 -3.79 -7.10
CA SER A 147 7.08 -3.88 -8.55
C SER A 147 8.06 -2.90 -9.21
N ARG A 148 8.65 -1.97 -8.42
CA ARG A 148 9.56 -0.90 -8.87
C ARG A 148 8.95 0.01 -9.94
N THR A 149 7.66 0.25 -9.86
CA THR A 149 6.94 1.11 -10.79
C THR A 149 6.68 2.48 -10.19
N LEU A 150 6.76 3.49 -11.05
CA LEU A 150 6.39 4.86 -10.74
C LEU A 150 5.00 5.14 -11.31
N HIS A 151 4.07 5.60 -10.49
CA HIS A 151 2.73 6.02 -10.88
C HIS A 151 2.60 7.53 -10.69
N ILE A 152 1.89 8.20 -11.61
CA ILE A 152 1.50 9.62 -11.49
C ILE A 152 -0.01 9.68 -11.66
N GLY A 153 -0.72 9.97 -10.57
CA GLY A 153 -2.15 9.67 -10.46
C GLY A 153 -2.42 8.20 -10.79
N LYS A 154 -3.27 7.94 -11.79
CA LYS A 154 -3.64 6.58 -12.25
C LYS A 154 -2.73 6.02 -13.36
N LYS A 155 -1.73 6.76 -13.83
CA LYS A 155 -0.88 6.36 -14.97
C LYS A 155 0.45 5.81 -14.50
N VAL A 156 0.80 4.61 -14.98
CA VAL A 156 2.12 4.00 -14.79
C VAL A 156 3.12 4.61 -15.77
N VAL A 157 4.32 4.96 -15.29
CA VAL A 157 5.44 5.38 -16.14
C VAL A 157 5.97 4.19 -16.91
N SER A 158 5.75 4.22 -18.23
CA SER A 158 6.25 3.24 -19.19
C SER A 158 7.09 3.93 -20.28
N PRO A 159 8.25 3.39 -20.67
CA PRO A 159 8.95 2.25 -20.08
C PRO A 159 9.40 2.48 -18.61
N PRO A 160 9.69 1.42 -17.83
CA PRO A 160 10.15 1.55 -16.46
C PRO A 160 11.37 2.47 -16.32
N LEU A 161 11.47 3.15 -15.19
CA LEU A 161 12.66 3.96 -14.88
C LEU A 161 13.91 3.07 -14.88
N SER A 162 15.04 3.63 -15.31
CA SER A 162 16.31 2.94 -15.15
C SER A 162 16.63 2.77 -13.66
N LEU A 163 17.44 1.77 -13.30
CA LEU A 163 17.80 1.52 -11.90
C LEU A 163 18.35 2.77 -11.19
N PRO A 164 19.27 3.58 -11.78
CA PRO A 164 19.70 4.83 -11.18
C PRO A 164 18.59 5.86 -10.96
N GLN A 165 17.64 5.97 -11.90
CA GLN A 165 16.49 6.88 -11.78
C GLN A 165 15.53 6.44 -10.68
N TYR A 166 15.28 5.13 -10.59
CA TYR A 166 14.45 4.54 -9.56
C TYR A 166 15.06 4.71 -8.17
N LEU A 167 16.35 4.41 -7.99
CA LEU A 167 17.05 4.55 -6.72
C LEU A 167 17.09 6.00 -6.23
N LEU A 168 17.33 6.95 -7.13
CA LEU A 168 17.25 8.38 -6.81
C LEU A 168 15.85 8.76 -6.33
N LEU A 169 14.81 8.30 -7.03
CA LEU A 169 13.43 8.60 -6.68
C LEU A 169 13.00 7.95 -5.36
N GLU A 170 13.38 6.69 -5.14
CA GLU A 170 13.12 5.96 -3.90
C GLU A 170 13.79 6.64 -2.71
N LEU A 171 15.05 7.07 -2.86
CA LEU A 171 15.75 7.84 -1.83
C LEU A 171 15.04 9.16 -1.52
N LEU A 172 14.61 9.88 -2.54
CA LEU A 172 13.86 11.14 -2.41
C LEU A 172 12.46 10.92 -1.80
N TRP A 173 11.84 9.78 -2.08
CA TRP A 173 10.55 9.37 -1.52
C TRP A 173 10.67 9.04 -0.04
N ASP A 174 11.67 8.23 0.34
CA ASP A 174 11.92 7.83 1.73
C ASP A 174 12.41 8.98 2.62
N ALA A 175 12.94 10.03 2.00
CA ALA A 175 13.29 11.26 2.68
C ALA A 175 12.06 12.05 3.14
N ASP A 176 10.84 11.74 2.66
CA ASP A 176 9.56 12.34 3.08
C ASP A 176 9.62 13.89 3.16
N GLY A 177 10.06 14.50 2.06
CA GLY A 177 10.21 15.95 1.96
C GLY A 177 11.45 16.54 2.66
N ARG A 178 12.32 15.72 3.26
CA ARG A 178 13.67 16.16 3.68
C ARG A 178 14.54 16.46 2.45
N ILE A 179 15.49 17.38 2.62
CA ILE A 179 16.53 17.60 1.61
C ILE A 179 17.49 16.42 1.61
N VAL A 180 17.63 15.78 0.45
CA VAL A 180 18.63 14.75 0.18
C VAL A 180 19.85 15.43 -0.44
N THR A 181 20.98 15.25 0.20
CA THR A 181 22.27 15.81 -0.22
C THR A 181 22.84 15.09 -1.44
N ARG A 182 23.78 15.74 -2.12
CA ARG A 182 24.48 15.13 -3.27
C ARG A 182 25.24 13.87 -2.85
N ASP A 183 25.88 13.89 -1.70
CA ASP A 183 26.63 12.74 -1.18
C ASP A 183 25.71 11.54 -0.88
N GLU A 184 24.53 11.78 -0.28
CA GLU A 184 23.52 10.74 -0.09
C GLU A 184 23.08 10.11 -1.43
N ILE A 185 22.90 10.93 -2.47
CA ILE A 185 22.54 10.43 -3.81
C ILE A 185 23.68 9.61 -4.40
N VAL A 186 24.93 10.08 -4.29
CA VAL A 186 26.09 9.32 -4.78
C VAL A 186 26.13 7.95 -4.10
N ASN A 187 26.01 7.92 -2.77
CA ASN A 187 26.08 6.69 -1.99
C ASN A 187 25.05 5.62 -2.36
N VAL A 188 23.84 6.04 -2.74
CA VAL A 188 22.73 5.11 -3.03
C VAL A 188 22.72 4.70 -4.50
N VAL A 189 22.94 5.65 -5.40
CA VAL A 189 22.82 5.41 -6.84
C VAL A 189 24.08 4.78 -7.42
N TRP A 190 25.24 5.13 -6.88
CA TRP A 190 26.54 4.59 -7.27
C TRP A 190 27.16 3.93 -6.05
N SER A 191 26.97 2.61 -5.90
CA SER A 191 27.55 1.81 -4.81
C SER A 191 29.07 2.02 -4.65
N ALA A 192 29.59 1.68 -3.46
CA ALA A 192 30.97 1.90 -2.98
C ALA A 192 32.11 1.60 -3.99
N ASP A 193 31.89 0.71 -4.95
CA ASP A 193 32.91 0.26 -5.91
C ASP A 193 33.15 1.24 -7.07
N ASN A 194 32.41 2.36 -7.18
CA ASN A 194 32.44 3.26 -8.36
C ASN A 194 32.46 4.77 -8.02
N PHE A 195 32.96 5.17 -6.85
CA PHE A 195 32.91 6.57 -6.38
C PHE A 195 33.91 7.52 -7.05
N GLU A 196 35.03 7.03 -7.59
CA GLU A 196 36.09 7.92 -8.07
C GLU A 196 35.65 8.67 -9.33
N GLY A 197 35.42 9.98 -9.17
CA GLY A 197 35.24 10.91 -10.29
C GLY A 197 33.80 11.16 -10.73
N ILE A 198 32.78 10.78 -9.94
CA ILE A 198 31.40 11.18 -10.25
C ILE A 198 31.29 12.70 -10.06
N SER A 199 31.12 13.40 -11.18
CA SER A 199 30.97 14.86 -11.18
C SER A 199 29.56 15.25 -10.72
N GLU A 200 29.43 16.44 -10.14
CA GLU A 200 28.11 17.04 -9.85
C GLU A 200 27.21 17.09 -11.11
N GLN A 201 27.84 17.19 -12.29
CA GLN A 201 27.15 17.17 -13.58
C GLN A 201 26.45 15.83 -13.85
N ALA A 202 26.97 14.70 -13.36
CA ALA A 202 26.34 13.40 -13.50
C ALA A 202 25.06 13.30 -12.65
N ILE A 203 25.08 13.84 -11.44
CA ILE A 203 23.91 13.94 -10.55
C ILE A 203 22.85 14.83 -11.20
N ASP A 204 23.26 16.01 -11.67
CA ASP A 204 22.35 16.95 -12.33
C ASP A 204 21.75 16.36 -13.61
N ALA A 205 22.54 15.62 -14.39
CA ALA A 205 22.05 14.91 -15.57
C ALA A 205 21.04 13.81 -15.22
N LEU A 206 21.26 13.07 -14.13
CA LEU A 206 20.33 12.04 -13.66
C LEU A 206 19.01 12.67 -13.21
N VAL A 207 19.08 13.72 -12.39
CA VAL A 207 17.90 14.47 -11.92
C VAL A 207 17.13 15.04 -13.10
N ARG A 208 17.82 15.66 -14.08
CA ARG A 208 17.19 16.17 -15.29
C ARG A 208 16.43 15.08 -16.04
N ARG A 209 17.05 13.92 -16.27
CA ARG A 209 16.39 12.80 -16.97
C ARG A 209 15.19 12.26 -16.18
N LEU A 210 15.28 12.18 -14.86
CA LEU A 210 14.16 11.76 -14.02
C LEU A 210 12.98 12.75 -14.12
N ARG A 211 13.26 14.06 -14.07
CA ARG A 211 12.23 15.09 -14.29
C ARG A 211 11.59 14.98 -15.67
N GLU A 212 12.38 14.74 -16.72
CA GLU A 212 11.85 14.54 -18.08
C GLU A 212 10.89 13.35 -18.14
N ARG A 213 11.25 12.20 -17.53
CA ARG A 213 10.38 11.02 -17.45
C ARG A 213 9.06 11.31 -16.73
N ILE A 214 9.10 12.10 -15.66
CA ILE A 214 7.90 12.50 -14.91
C ILE A 214 7.06 13.48 -15.74
N ALA A 215 7.70 14.45 -16.39
CA ALA A 215 7.06 15.48 -17.21
C ALA A 215 6.39 14.93 -18.48
N GLU A 216 6.80 13.78 -18.99
CA GLU A 216 6.09 13.08 -20.07
C GLU A 216 4.63 12.75 -19.70
N ILE A 217 4.34 12.59 -18.39
CA ILE A 217 3.01 12.24 -17.89
C ILE A 217 2.34 13.44 -17.23
N ASP A 218 3.08 14.18 -16.40
CA ASP A 218 2.61 15.40 -15.76
C ASP A 218 3.62 16.53 -15.92
N ALA A 219 3.48 17.29 -17.00
CA ALA A 219 4.30 18.45 -17.30
C ALA A 219 3.96 19.68 -16.43
N LYS A 220 2.88 19.66 -15.64
CA LYS A 220 2.40 20.84 -14.90
C LYS A 220 3.02 20.96 -13.51
N THR A 221 3.54 19.86 -12.97
CA THR A 221 3.99 19.79 -11.59
C THR A 221 5.49 19.48 -11.53
N ASP A 222 6.25 20.34 -10.83
CA ASP A 222 7.67 20.07 -10.55
C ASP A 222 7.81 19.34 -9.21
N TYR A 223 7.84 18.02 -9.27
CA TYR A 223 7.91 17.15 -8.09
C TYR A 223 9.29 17.16 -7.42
N ILE A 224 10.37 17.50 -8.13
CA ILE A 224 11.74 17.43 -7.59
C ILE A 224 12.32 18.83 -7.59
N ILE A 225 12.44 19.46 -6.43
CA ILE A 225 12.96 20.82 -6.29
C ILE A 225 14.46 20.79 -5.98
N THR A 226 15.22 21.59 -6.72
CA THR A 226 16.64 21.83 -6.42
C THR A 226 16.77 22.87 -5.31
N VAL A 227 17.39 22.50 -4.19
CA VAL A 227 17.79 23.43 -3.14
C VAL A 227 19.25 23.80 -3.36
N ARG A 228 19.49 25.02 -3.88
CA ARG A 228 20.83 25.49 -4.25
C ARG A 228 21.82 25.33 -3.08
N GLY A 229 22.98 24.74 -3.38
CA GLY A 229 24.04 24.48 -2.40
C GLY A 229 23.78 23.34 -1.41
N HIS A 230 22.60 22.70 -1.42
CA HIS A 230 22.24 21.70 -0.41
C HIS A 230 21.86 20.35 -1.02
N GLY A 231 21.09 20.33 -2.11
CA GLY A 231 20.68 19.07 -2.74
C GLY A 231 19.30 19.15 -3.38
N PHE A 232 18.52 18.08 -3.23
CA PHE A 232 17.23 17.91 -3.89
C PHE A 232 16.17 17.49 -2.88
N ARG A 233 14.91 17.84 -3.16
CA ARG A 233 13.77 17.52 -2.32
C ARG A 233 12.59 17.10 -3.17
N LEU A 234 11.94 16.01 -2.78
CA LEU A 234 10.65 15.63 -3.36
C LEU A 234 9.54 16.46 -2.74
N ILE A 235 8.63 16.96 -3.57
CA ILE A 235 7.38 17.57 -3.15
C ILE A 235 6.28 16.81 -3.85
N ASN A 236 5.49 16.11 -3.05
CA ASN A 236 4.29 15.45 -3.52
C ASN A 236 3.11 16.18 -2.88
N CYS A 237 2.35 16.93 -3.68
CA CYS A 237 1.12 17.54 -3.20
C CYS A 237 0.04 16.44 -3.23
N THR A 238 -0.15 15.76 -2.10
CA THR A 238 -1.29 14.89 -1.84
C THR A 238 -2.49 15.71 -1.42
#